data_AF-A0A8T1TQ65-F1
#
_entry.id   AF-A0A8T1TQ65-F1
#
_cell.length_a   1.000
_cell.length_b   1.000
_cell.length_c   1.000
_cell.angle_alpha   90.00
_cell.angle_beta   90.00
_cell.angle_gamma   90.00
#
_symmetry.space_group_name_H-M   'P 1'
#
loop_
_entity.id
_entity.type
_entity.pdbx_description
1 polymer ?
#
loop_
_entity_poly.entity_id
_entity_poly.type
_entity_poly.pdbx_seq_one_letter_code
_entity_poly.pdbx_strand_id
1 'polypeptide(L)'
;MTSGINPEVEGVTTFALCPDGSFRYRISLKNEQVNLWLEDRTSKKQWQSGLLTKEDYVTAANTFVDASAADYVSCFQQCLDCSLDNSNESQRKLVSLKNGRLQLEMSIKLRLLRSVREVKYIFKLEPVAVDKIDILESKLKDQQEELDKFRGLGERAFLHAESVTWNSSKLQWKPIDSTNFVLASEKTSIMVRVPGLYTIAVLVNHGPLQNVVGAISLEKNGAVILSAATGAVYSGYHGNHLSHQTSSSLTCIVQIKKDESIAVVCTGTSAIANTASYLTAVGMGN
;
A
#
# COMPACT_ATOMS: atom_id res chain seq x y z
N MET A 1 -7.69 22.05 -38.46
CA MET A 1 -8.16 22.74 -37.23
C MET A 1 -8.02 21.75 -36.09
N THR A 2 -6.86 21.73 -35.44
CA THR A 2 -6.61 20.86 -34.29
C THR A 2 -7.15 21.56 -33.06
N SER A 3 -8.13 20.94 -32.41
CA SER A 3 -8.67 21.34 -31.12
C SER A 3 -7.53 21.59 -30.14
N GLY A 4 -7.34 22.85 -29.74
CA GLY A 4 -6.36 23.27 -28.75
C GLY A 4 -6.70 22.65 -27.40
N ILE A 5 -6.12 21.49 -27.12
CA ILE A 5 -6.07 20.94 -25.78
C ILE A 5 -5.10 21.85 -25.03
N ASN A 6 -5.57 22.58 -24.04
CA ASN A 6 -4.73 23.26 -23.06
C ASN A 6 -4.17 22.16 -22.13
N PRO A 7 -2.90 21.74 -22.25
CA PRO A 7 -2.35 20.72 -21.37
C PRO A 7 -2.28 21.27 -19.94
N GLU A 8 -2.90 20.52 -19.04
CA GLU A 8 -2.72 20.66 -17.60
C GLU A 8 -2.13 19.35 -17.10
N VAL A 9 -1.01 19.45 -16.40
CA VAL A 9 -0.27 18.29 -15.93
C VAL A 9 -0.01 18.43 -14.44
N GLU A 10 -0.26 17.37 -13.70
CA GLU A 10 -0.05 17.29 -12.26
C GLU A 10 0.88 16.14 -11.93
N GLY A 11 1.65 16.31 -10.86
CA GLY A 11 2.51 15.25 -10.35
C GLY A 11 3.02 15.54 -8.95
N VAL A 12 3.85 14.62 -8.46
CA VAL A 12 4.52 14.74 -7.17
C VAL A 12 6.01 14.65 -7.40
N THR A 13 6.75 15.54 -6.74
CA THR A 13 8.20 15.63 -6.86
C THR A 13 8.84 15.85 -5.49
N THR A 14 10.16 15.67 -5.43
CA THR A 14 11.00 15.87 -4.25
C THR A 14 12.22 16.70 -4.65
N PHE A 15 12.87 17.37 -3.69
CA PHE A 15 14.05 18.21 -3.96
C PHE A 15 15.21 17.84 -3.04
N ALA A 16 16.45 17.97 -3.52
CA ALA A 16 17.64 17.57 -2.77
C ALA A 16 17.81 18.28 -1.41
N LEU A 17 17.30 19.52 -1.31
CA LEU A 17 17.32 20.32 -0.08
C LEU A 17 16.31 19.84 0.96
N CYS A 18 15.28 19.12 0.54
CA CYS A 18 14.26 18.51 1.40
C CYS A 18 13.97 17.09 0.87
N PRO A 19 14.88 16.12 1.06
CA PRO A 19 14.73 14.78 0.51
C PRO A 19 13.51 14.05 1.08
N ASP A 20 13.13 14.35 2.32
CA ASP A 20 11.91 13.83 2.96
C ASP A 20 10.66 14.67 2.64
N GLY A 21 10.84 15.81 1.96
CA GLY A 21 9.77 16.72 1.58
C GLY A 21 9.14 16.32 0.24
N SER A 22 7.83 16.05 0.27
CA SER A 22 7.04 15.79 -0.92
C SER A 22 6.29 17.04 -1.37
N PHE A 23 6.45 17.40 -2.64
CA PHE A 23 5.81 18.56 -3.24
C PHE A 23 4.85 18.13 -4.33
N ARG A 24 3.62 18.64 -4.31
CA ARG A 24 2.69 18.48 -5.42
C ARG A 24 2.92 19.64 -6.38
N TYR A 25 3.01 19.36 -7.68
CA TYR A 25 3.16 20.38 -8.70
C TYR A 25 2.01 20.32 -9.70
N ARG A 26 1.75 21.46 -10.34
CA ARG A 26 0.86 21.59 -11.48
C ARG A 26 1.47 22.53 -12.51
N ILE A 27 1.49 22.10 -13.77
CA ILE A 27 1.87 22.93 -14.91
C ILE A 27 0.62 23.12 -15.75
N SER A 28 0.23 24.36 -15.98
CA SER A 28 -0.93 24.70 -16.78
C SER A 28 -0.51 25.54 -17.98
N LEU A 29 -0.96 25.16 -19.18
CA LEU A 29 -0.80 25.95 -20.39
C LEU A 29 -2.15 26.53 -20.78
N LYS A 30 -2.28 27.85 -20.81
CA LYS A 30 -3.51 28.54 -21.25
C LYS A 30 -3.12 29.67 -22.18
N ASN A 31 -3.66 29.68 -23.39
CA ASN A 31 -3.39 30.72 -24.40
C ASN A 31 -1.88 30.94 -24.63
N GLU A 32 -1.12 29.85 -24.80
CA GLU A 32 0.36 29.86 -24.92
C GLU A 32 1.12 30.40 -23.69
N GLN A 33 0.43 30.64 -22.57
CA GLN A 33 1.06 31.06 -21.32
C GLN A 33 1.16 29.90 -20.33
N VAL A 34 2.36 29.73 -19.77
CA VAL A 34 2.67 28.69 -18.79
C VAL A 34 2.51 29.24 -17.38
N ASN A 35 1.79 28.53 -16.53
CA ASN A 35 1.78 28.79 -15.09
C ASN A 35 2.20 27.52 -14.33
N LEU A 36 3.18 27.70 -13.45
CA LEU A 36 3.71 26.69 -12.55
C LEU A 36 3.14 26.94 -11.16
N TRP A 37 2.58 25.90 -10.55
CA TRP A 37 2.11 25.90 -9.18
C TRP A 37 2.77 24.76 -8.41
N LEU A 38 3.11 25.04 -7.14
CA LEU A 38 3.80 24.11 -6.26
C LEU A 38 3.18 24.17 -4.86
N GLU A 39 2.89 23.01 -4.26
CA GLU A 39 2.44 22.86 -2.87
C GLU A 39 3.42 21.98 -2.10
N ASP A 40 3.85 22.43 -0.93
CA ASP A 40 4.47 21.56 0.07
C ASP A 40 3.35 20.75 0.76
N ARG A 41 3.35 19.43 0.60
CA ARG A 41 2.27 18.57 1.09
C ARG A 41 2.23 18.49 2.62
N THR A 42 3.33 18.79 3.30
CA THR A 42 3.41 18.77 4.77
C THR A 42 2.89 20.08 5.34
N SER A 43 3.43 21.22 4.89
CA SER A 43 3.06 22.53 5.44
C SER A 43 1.81 23.14 4.79
N LYS A 44 1.38 22.61 3.64
CA LYS A 44 0.28 23.12 2.80
C LYS A 44 0.49 24.52 2.27
N LYS A 45 1.72 25.03 2.33
CA LYS A 45 2.09 26.29 1.70
C LYS A 45 2.14 26.10 0.19
N GLN A 46 1.67 27.11 -0.54
CA GLN A 46 1.55 27.08 -1.99
C GLN A 46 2.29 28.27 -2.60
N TRP A 47 2.82 28.05 -3.80
CA TRP A 47 3.51 29.07 -4.59
C TRP A 47 3.12 28.95 -6.06
N GLN A 48 3.12 30.08 -6.77
CA GLN A 48 2.84 30.09 -8.21
C GLN A 48 3.72 31.08 -8.97
N SER A 49 3.98 30.82 -10.25
CA SER A 49 4.70 31.75 -11.12
C SER A 49 3.83 32.88 -11.67
N GLY A 50 2.51 32.66 -11.76
CA GLY A 50 1.63 33.45 -12.62
C GLY A 50 1.73 33.00 -14.08
N LEU A 51 0.94 33.64 -14.96
CA LEU A 51 0.91 33.34 -16.40
C LEU A 51 2.16 33.93 -17.08
N LEU A 52 3.07 33.05 -17.50
CA LEU A 52 4.32 33.39 -18.16
C LEU A 52 4.20 33.20 -19.67
N THR A 53 4.60 34.23 -20.42
CA THR A 53 4.81 34.15 -21.86
C THR A 53 6.13 33.45 -22.18
N LYS A 54 6.32 33.03 -23.44
CA LYS A 54 7.52 32.30 -23.86
C LYS A 54 8.80 33.09 -23.58
N GLU A 55 8.76 34.41 -23.74
CA GLU A 55 9.87 35.33 -23.52
C GLU A 55 10.29 35.42 -22.05
N ASP A 56 9.40 35.06 -21.12
CA ASP A 56 9.69 35.10 -19.67
C ASP A 56 10.59 33.94 -19.22
N TYR A 57 10.58 32.81 -19.94
CA TYR A 57 11.35 31.62 -19.59
C TYR A 57 12.32 31.16 -20.69
N VAL A 58 12.14 31.63 -21.93
CA VAL A 58 13.04 31.34 -23.06
C VAL A 58 13.96 32.52 -23.35
N THR A 59 15.24 32.20 -23.50
CA THR A 59 16.35 33.08 -23.84
C THR A 59 17.11 32.47 -25.02
N ALA A 60 18.00 33.24 -25.65
CA ALA A 60 18.87 32.73 -26.71
C ALA A 60 19.73 31.52 -26.26
N ALA A 61 20.02 31.42 -24.95
CA ALA A 61 20.84 30.35 -24.40
C ALA A 61 20.07 29.04 -24.14
N ASN A 62 18.74 29.08 -24.03
CA ASN A 62 17.91 27.91 -23.69
C ASN A 62 16.76 27.65 -24.69
N THR A 63 16.74 28.35 -25.82
CA THR A 63 15.74 28.16 -26.87
C THR A 63 16.01 26.89 -27.68
N PHE A 64 14.93 26.20 -28.01
CA PHE A 64 14.87 25.14 -29.00
C PHE A 64 14.17 25.67 -30.26
N VAL A 65 14.76 25.38 -31.42
CA VAL A 65 14.19 25.74 -32.72
C VAL A 65 12.85 25.03 -32.89
N ASP A 66 11.85 25.78 -33.35
CA ASP A 66 10.47 25.31 -33.60
C ASP A 66 9.69 24.75 -32.38
N ALA A 67 10.23 24.87 -31.16
CA ALA A 67 9.54 24.40 -29.96
C ALA A 67 8.36 25.30 -29.59
N SER A 68 7.18 24.71 -29.46
CA SER A 68 5.96 25.32 -28.96
C SER A 68 5.98 25.45 -27.42
N ALA A 69 5.05 26.22 -26.84
CA ALA A 69 4.93 26.28 -25.38
C ALA A 69 4.61 24.90 -24.76
N ALA A 70 3.84 24.07 -25.46
CA ALA A 70 3.54 22.70 -25.04
C ALA A 70 4.80 21.81 -24.96
N ASP A 71 5.73 21.95 -25.91
CA ASP A 71 7.01 21.20 -25.87
C ASP A 71 7.83 21.57 -24.63
N TYR A 72 7.86 22.86 -24.26
CA TYR A 72 8.50 23.31 -23.03
C TYR A 72 7.80 22.76 -21.78
N VAL A 73 6.45 22.70 -21.76
CA VAL A 73 5.69 22.09 -20.65
C VAL A 73 6.08 20.63 -20.46
N SER A 74 6.17 19.84 -21.52
CA SER A 74 6.64 18.44 -21.43
C SER A 74 8.08 18.34 -20.92
N CYS A 75 8.96 19.25 -21.37
CA CYS A 75 10.33 19.35 -20.87
C CYS A 75 10.39 19.68 -19.36
N PHE A 76 9.55 20.61 -18.89
CA PHE A 76 9.48 20.95 -17.47
C PHE A 76 8.92 19.80 -16.63
N GLN A 77 7.88 19.13 -17.12
CA GLN A 77 7.34 17.93 -16.48
C GLN A 77 8.43 16.86 -16.33
N GLN A 78 9.21 16.60 -17.38
CA GLN A 78 10.30 15.63 -17.34
C GLN A 78 11.34 15.97 -16.25
N CYS A 79 11.67 17.25 -16.06
CA CYS A 79 12.56 17.69 -14.98
C CYS A 79 11.96 17.47 -13.58
N LEU A 80 10.64 17.61 -13.43
CA LEU A 80 9.93 17.39 -12.17
C LEU A 80 9.75 15.90 -11.85
N ASP A 81 9.57 15.07 -12.87
CA ASP A 81 9.34 13.63 -12.71
C ASP A 81 10.64 12.80 -12.66
N CYS A 82 11.79 13.36 -13.03
CA CYS A 82 13.05 12.61 -13.04
C CYS A 82 13.47 12.16 -11.62
N SER A 83 14.25 11.08 -11.55
CA SER A 83 14.86 10.69 -10.29
C SER A 83 15.97 11.70 -9.89
N LEU A 84 16.17 11.85 -8.59
CA LEU A 84 17.10 12.81 -7.98
C LEU A 84 18.58 12.43 -8.14
N ASP A 85 18.85 11.25 -8.69
CA ASP A 85 20.21 10.81 -8.95
C ASP A 85 20.84 11.67 -10.06
N ASN A 86 22.07 12.14 -9.80
CA ASN A 86 22.81 13.02 -10.73
C ASN A 86 23.17 12.36 -12.07
N SER A 87 22.74 11.12 -12.30
CA SER A 87 22.95 10.35 -13.52
C SER A 87 22.02 10.76 -14.66
N ASN A 88 20.86 11.36 -14.32
CA ASN A 88 19.83 11.73 -15.30
C ASN A 88 20.22 12.95 -16.14
N GLU A 89 19.67 12.97 -17.35
CA GLU A 89 19.82 14.07 -18.30
C GLU A 89 19.01 15.31 -17.87
N SER A 90 17.99 15.14 -17.03
CA SER A 90 17.19 16.24 -16.46
C SER A 90 17.43 16.40 -14.97
N GLN A 91 17.43 17.64 -14.48
CA GLN A 91 17.61 17.98 -13.08
C GLN A 91 16.64 19.10 -12.66
N ARG A 92 16.35 19.13 -11.35
CA ARG A 92 15.58 20.19 -10.72
C ARG A 92 16.20 20.60 -9.40
N LYS A 93 16.01 21.87 -9.03
CA LYS A 93 16.46 22.42 -7.77
C LYS A 93 15.49 23.50 -7.31
N LEU A 94 15.23 23.54 -6.01
CA LEU A 94 14.41 24.55 -5.38
C LEU A 94 15.28 25.42 -4.47
N VAL A 95 15.23 26.74 -4.63
CA VAL A 95 16.02 27.69 -3.84
C VAL A 95 15.07 28.62 -3.10
N SER A 96 15.25 28.73 -1.79
CA SER A 96 14.48 29.67 -0.96
C SER A 96 15.00 31.10 -1.16
N LEU A 97 14.10 32.03 -1.49
CA LEU A 97 14.37 33.45 -1.63
C LEU A 97 13.85 34.23 -0.42
N LYS A 98 14.17 35.54 -0.36
CA LYS A 98 13.63 36.45 0.66
C LYS A 98 12.10 36.59 0.52
N ASN A 99 11.43 36.84 1.65
CA ASN A 99 9.98 37.02 1.78
C ASN A 99 9.14 35.75 1.49
N GLY A 100 9.71 34.57 1.74
CA GLY A 100 8.99 33.30 1.56
C GLY A 100 8.75 32.92 0.10
N ARG A 101 9.41 33.60 -0.84
CA ARG A 101 9.40 33.27 -2.27
C ARG A 101 10.31 32.09 -2.56
N LEU A 102 10.02 31.38 -3.63
CA LEU A 102 10.85 30.26 -4.09
C LEU A 102 11.36 30.51 -5.50
N GLN A 103 12.50 29.90 -5.82
CA GLN A 103 13.03 29.84 -7.18
C GLN A 103 13.15 28.37 -7.58
N LEU A 104 12.41 27.98 -8.60
CA LEU A 104 12.49 26.67 -9.22
C LEU A 104 13.47 26.74 -10.40
N GLU A 105 14.56 26.01 -10.30
CA GLU A 105 15.56 25.85 -11.36
C GLU A 105 15.40 24.46 -11.96
N MET A 106 15.24 24.39 -13.28
CA MET A 106 15.19 23.14 -14.04
C MET A 106 16.30 23.15 -15.07
N SER A 107 17.01 22.03 -15.23
CA SER A 107 18.06 21.91 -16.22
C SER A 107 17.99 20.61 -17.01
N ILE A 108 18.41 20.68 -18.27
CA ILE A 108 18.49 19.54 -19.18
C ILE A 108 19.87 19.51 -19.81
N LYS A 109 20.53 18.37 -19.73
CA LYS A 109 21.82 18.07 -20.34
C LYS A 109 21.58 17.44 -21.70
N LEU A 110 21.86 18.21 -22.75
CA LEU A 110 21.82 17.75 -24.12
C LEU A 110 23.19 17.29 -24.54
N ARG A 111 23.29 16.05 -25.03
CA ARG A 111 24.51 15.53 -25.64
C ARG A 111 24.48 15.82 -27.13
N LEU A 112 25.40 16.65 -27.57
CA LEU A 112 25.54 17.03 -28.97
C LEU A 112 27.00 16.78 -29.38
N LEU A 113 27.18 15.90 -30.37
CA LEU A 113 28.50 15.43 -30.80
C LEU A 113 29.30 14.82 -29.63
N ARG A 114 30.44 15.42 -29.27
CA ARG A 114 31.30 15.01 -28.14
C ARG A 114 31.21 15.97 -26.95
N SER A 115 30.20 16.85 -26.92
CA SER A 115 30.02 17.85 -25.88
C SER A 115 28.68 17.69 -25.18
N VAL A 116 28.60 18.17 -23.95
CA VAL A 116 27.37 18.23 -23.16
C VAL A 116 27.02 19.70 -22.97
N ARG A 117 25.82 20.09 -23.43
CA ARG A 117 25.25 21.42 -23.19
C ARG A 117 24.19 21.31 -22.10
N GLU A 118 24.37 22.06 -21.04
CA GLU A 118 23.35 22.19 -20.00
C GLU A 118 22.47 23.42 -20.31
N VAL A 119 21.18 23.17 -20.49
CA VAL A 119 20.15 24.17 -20.72
C VAL A 119 19.41 24.40 -19.40
N LYS A 120 19.22 25.66 -19.00
CA LYS A 120 18.61 26.02 -17.70
C LYS A 120 17.39 26.91 -17.88
N TYR A 121 16.38 26.65 -17.05
CA TYR A 121 15.18 27.45 -16.90
C TYR A 121 15.00 27.83 -15.44
N ILE A 122 14.66 29.09 -15.17
CA ILE A 122 14.57 29.64 -13.82
C ILE A 122 13.20 30.30 -13.67
N PHE A 123 12.44 29.85 -12.69
CA PHE A 123 11.10 30.34 -12.40
C PHE A 123 11.05 30.90 -10.99
N LYS A 124 10.58 32.14 -10.86
CA LYS A 124 10.31 32.75 -9.56
C LYS A 124 8.86 32.44 -9.19
N LEU A 125 8.67 31.89 -8.00
CA LEU A 125 7.36 31.51 -7.48
C LEU A 125 7.01 32.40 -6.30
N GLU A 126 5.88 33.06 -6.40
CA GLU A 126 5.31 33.94 -5.40
C GLU A 126 4.38 33.14 -4.47
N PRO A 127 4.40 33.38 -3.14
CA PRO A 127 3.53 32.69 -2.21
C PRO A 127 2.06 33.01 -2.50
N VAL A 128 1.23 31.97 -2.46
CA VAL A 128 -0.22 32.08 -2.60
C VAL A 128 -0.84 32.15 -1.21
N ALA A 129 -1.77 33.08 -1.00
CA ALA A 129 -2.58 33.09 0.20
C ALA A 129 -3.53 31.88 0.14
N VAL A 130 -3.39 30.97 1.11
CA VAL A 130 -4.19 29.73 1.16
C VAL A 130 -5.26 29.89 2.22
N ASP A 131 -6.52 29.75 1.84
CA ASP A 131 -7.62 29.81 2.79
C ASP A 131 -7.77 28.49 3.57
N LYS A 132 -8.43 28.56 4.73
CA LYS A 132 -8.64 27.36 5.56
C LYS A 132 -9.39 26.25 4.82
N ILE A 133 -10.27 26.61 3.88
CA ILE A 133 -11.02 25.66 3.06
C ILE A 133 -10.06 24.93 2.11
N ASP A 134 -9.20 25.66 1.41
CA ASP A 134 -8.20 25.07 0.50
C ASP A 134 -7.24 24.13 1.25
N ILE A 135 -6.84 24.48 2.47
CA ILE A 135 -6.01 23.58 3.31
C ILE A 135 -6.77 22.28 3.61
N LEU A 136 -8.06 22.35 3.92
CA LEU A 136 -8.88 21.17 4.20
C LEU A 136 -9.07 20.32 2.94
N GLU A 137 -9.32 20.93 1.79
CA GLU A 137 -9.40 20.24 0.51
C GLU A 137 -8.08 19.54 0.15
N SER A 138 -6.93 20.21 0.30
CA SER A 138 -5.61 19.62 0.08
C SER A 138 -5.28 18.48 1.06
N LYS A 139 -5.78 18.53 2.30
CA LYS A 139 -5.65 17.43 3.26
C LYS A 139 -6.57 16.26 2.93
N LEU A 140 -7.80 16.54 2.49
CA LEU A 140 -8.74 15.51 2.05
C LEU A 140 -8.20 14.78 0.82
N LYS A 141 -7.64 15.50 -0.16
CA LYS A 141 -6.97 14.91 -1.33
C LYS A 141 -5.82 13.99 -0.93
N ASP A 142 -4.97 14.42 0.02
CA ASP A 142 -3.90 13.56 0.55
C ASP A 142 -4.46 12.30 1.23
N GLN A 143 -5.50 12.44 2.06
CA GLN A 143 -6.14 11.28 2.69
C GLN A 143 -6.76 10.33 1.66
N GLN A 144 -7.37 10.86 0.61
CA GLN A 144 -7.93 10.05 -0.47
C GLN A 144 -6.81 9.33 -1.24
N GLU A 145 -5.69 9.99 -1.56
CA GLU A 145 -4.53 9.36 -2.19
C GLU A 145 -3.93 8.23 -1.33
N GLU A 146 -3.82 8.44 -0.01
CA GLU A 146 -3.39 7.38 0.91
C GLU A 146 -4.40 6.22 0.96
N LEU A 147 -5.70 6.51 1.03
CA LEU A 147 -6.75 5.49 0.95
C LEU A 147 -6.71 4.73 -0.38
N ASP A 148 -6.43 5.40 -1.49
CA ASP A 148 -6.32 4.79 -2.81
C ASP A 148 -5.08 3.89 -2.92
N LYS A 149 -3.97 4.22 -2.24
CA LYS A 149 -2.84 3.29 -2.08
C LYS A 149 -3.26 2.01 -1.34
N PHE A 150 -4.12 2.13 -0.32
CA PHE A 150 -4.67 0.96 0.38
C PHE A 150 -5.74 0.22 -0.43
N ARG A 151 -6.46 0.89 -1.33
CA ARG A 151 -7.43 0.26 -2.25
C ARG A 151 -6.75 -0.43 -3.43
N GLY A 152 -5.56 0.03 -3.84
CA GLY A 152 -4.71 -0.62 -4.84
C GLY A 152 -4.09 -1.93 -4.36
N LEU A 153 -4.07 -2.16 -3.04
CA LEU A 153 -3.99 -3.50 -2.47
C LEU A 153 -5.38 -4.13 -2.64
N GLY A 154 -5.63 -4.76 -3.79
CA GLY A 154 -6.93 -5.33 -4.15
C GLY A 154 -7.57 -6.15 -3.02
N GLU A 155 -8.90 -6.35 -3.08
CA GLU A 155 -9.71 -7.06 -2.06
C GLU A 155 -8.89 -8.10 -1.29
N ARG A 156 -8.44 -7.72 -0.08
CA ARG A 156 -7.60 -8.61 0.73
C ARG A 156 -8.35 -9.92 0.90
N ALA A 157 -7.70 -11.02 0.54
CA ALA A 157 -8.30 -12.33 0.69
C ALA A 157 -8.70 -12.54 2.16
N PHE A 158 -10.00 -12.51 2.43
CA PHE A 158 -10.56 -12.64 3.77
C PHE A 158 -11.41 -13.90 3.86
N LEU A 159 -11.24 -14.64 4.94
CA LEU A 159 -12.05 -15.81 5.28
C LEU A 159 -12.41 -15.76 6.75
N HIS A 160 -13.68 -16.02 7.04
CA HIS A 160 -14.16 -16.43 8.35
C HIS A 160 -14.91 -17.75 8.19
N ALA A 161 -14.40 -18.83 8.78
CA ALA A 161 -14.97 -20.15 8.72
C ALA A 161 -15.39 -20.62 10.12
N GLU A 162 -16.59 -21.18 10.22
CA GLU A 162 -17.16 -21.73 11.44
C GLU A 162 -17.24 -23.26 11.35
N SER A 163 -16.88 -23.97 12.41
CA SER A 163 -16.95 -25.43 12.46
C SER A 163 -18.38 -25.92 12.74
N VAL A 164 -18.78 -27.03 12.13
CA VAL A 164 -20.00 -27.79 12.50
C VAL A 164 -19.73 -28.72 13.67
N THR A 165 -18.68 -29.54 13.54
CA THR A 165 -18.28 -30.58 14.50
C THR A 165 -16.87 -31.05 14.12
N TRP A 166 -16.42 -32.18 14.66
CA TRP A 166 -15.17 -32.82 14.29
C TRP A 166 -15.47 -34.07 13.46
N ASN A 167 -14.68 -34.31 12.43
CA ASN A 167 -14.64 -35.57 11.70
C ASN A 167 -13.36 -36.32 12.08
N SER A 168 -13.51 -37.42 12.83
CA SER A 168 -12.41 -38.14 13.47
C SER A 168 -11.56 -37.22 14.36
N SER A 169 -10.42 -36.75 13.84
CA SER A 169 -9.48 -35.86 14.53
C SER A 169 -9.34 -34.51 13.84
N LYS A 170 -10.21 -34.14 12.90
CA LYS A 170 -10.14 -32.87 12.18
C LYS A 170 -11.39 -32.02 12.37
N LEU A 171 -11.25 -30.71 12.44
CA LEU A 171 -12.40 -29.81 12.42
C LEU A 171 -13.12 -29.91 11.08
N GLN A 172 -14.45 -30.03 11.12
CA GLN A 172 -15.31 -29.99 9.95
C GLN A 172 -15.97 -28.62 9.85
N TRP A 173 -15.83 -27.96 8.70
CA TRP A 173 -16.28 -26.59 8.46
C TRP A 173 -17.68 -26.54 7.84
N LYS A 174 -18.42 -25.47 8.15
CA LYS A 174 -19.61 -25.08 7.39
C LYS A 174 -19.22 -24.68 5.96
N PRO A 175 -20.18 -24.71 5.00
CA PRO A 175 -19.94 -24.15 3.67
C PRO A 175 -19.41 -22.73 3.76
N ILE A 176 -18.39 -22.41 2.96
CA ILE A 176 -17.79 -21.08 2.88
C ILE A 176 -18.23 -20.43 1.57
N ASP A 177 -18.62 -19.16 1.63
CA ASP A 177 -18.91 -18.34 0.46
C ASP A 177 -17.71 -17.42 0.21
N SER A 178 -16.80 -17.87 -0.65
CA SER A 178 -15.59 -17.13 -0.99
C SER A 178 -15.05 -17.51 -2.36
N THR A 179 -14.55 -16.51 -3.09
CA THR A 179 -13.81 -16.70 -4.34
C THR A 179 -12.34 -17.03 -4.10
N ASN A 180 -11.80 -16.63 -2.94
CA ASN A 180 -10.39 -16.75 -2.59
C ASN A 180 -10.07 -18.07 -1.86
N PHE A 181 -11.08 -18.74 -1.33
CA PHE A 181 -10.94 -19.96 -0.54
C PHE A 181 -11.96 -21.01 -0.99
N VAL A 182 -11.53 -22.27 -1.10
CA VAL A 182 -12.40 -23.37 -1.50
C VAL A 182 -12.36 -24.45 -0.43
N LEU A 183 -13.54 -24.83 0.07
CA LEU A 183 -13.67 -25.93 1.02
C LEU A 183 -13.51 -27.27 0.26
N ALA A 184 -12.65 -28.14 0.77
CA ALA A 184 -12.43 -29.46 0.20
C ALA A 184 -13.66 -30.37 0.40
N SER A 185 -13.77 -31.44 -0.40
CA SER A 185 -14.94 -32.33 -0.45
C SER A 185 -15.29 -32.97 0.90
N GLU A 186 -14.28 -33.30 1.68
CA GLU A 186 -14.34 -33.88 3.01
C GLU A 186 -14.71 -32.86 4.10
N LYS A 187 -14.77 -31.57 3.74
CA LYS A 187 -15.11 -30.42 4.59
C LYS A 187 -14.18 -30.19 5.77
N THR A 188 -13.01 -30.84 5.83
CA THR A 188 -12.03 -30.68 6.92
C THR A 188 -10.85 -29.77 6.58
N SER A 189 -10.73 -29.36 5.31
CA SER A 189 -9.60 -28.60 4.83
C SER A 189 -10.04 -27.50 3.87
N ILE A 190 -9.35 -26.36 3.94
CA ILE A 190 -9.68 -25.17 3.15
C ILE A 190 -8.49 -24.85 2.26
N MET A 191 -8.69 -24.86 0.94
CA MET A 191 -7.67 -24.54 -0.06
C MET A 191 -7.66 -23.05 -0.37
N VAL A 192 -6.47 -22.48 -0.45
CA VAL A 192 -6.27 -21.05 -0.75
C VAL A 192 -6.03 -20.86 -2.25
N ARG A 193 -6.83 -20.03 -2.92
CA ARG A 193 -6.72 -19.79 -4.39
C ARG A 193 -5.76 -18.68 -4.75
N VAL A 194 -5.57 -17.71 -3.85
CA VAL A 194 -4.67 -16.57 -4.05
C VAL A 194 -3.39 -16.82 -3.25
N PRO A 195 -2.23 -17.05 -3.89
CA PRO A 195 -0.97 -17.19 -3.15
C PRO A 195 -0.62 -15.88 -2.45
N GLY A 196 0.00 -15.93 -1.27
CA GLY A 196 0.42 -14.73 -0.56
C GLY A 196 0.84 -14.99 0.88
N LEU A 197 1.09 -13.91 1.60
CA LEU A 197 1.37 -13.92 3.03
C LEU A 197 0.07 -13.76 3.81
N TYR A 198 -0.24 -14.74 4.66
CA TYR A 198 -1.49 -14.78 5.41
C TYR A 198 -1.25 -14.68 6.92
N THR A 199 -2.10 -13.92 7.60
CA THR A 199 -2.32 -14.10 9.04
C THR A 199 -3.45 -15.10 9.22
N ILE A 200 -3.19 -16.18 9.94
CA ILE A 200 -4.18 -17.21 10.29
C ILE A 200 -4.37 -17.18 11.80
N ALA A 201 -5.63 -17.10 12.23
CA ALA A 201 -6.03 -17.26 13.62
C ALA A 201 -7.08 -18.37 13.70
N VAL A 202 -6.86 -19.33 14.61
CA VAL A 202 -7.79 -20.42 14.88
C VAL A 202 -8.16 -20.39 16.34
N LEU A 203 -9.45 -20.46 16.64
CA LEU A 203 -9.98 -20.67 17.98
C LEU A 203 -10.70 -22.01 18.01
N VAL A 204 -10.21 -22.96 18.81
CA VAL A 204 -10.81 -24.28 18.94
C VAL A 204 -11.44 -24.42 20.31
N ASN A 205 -12.73 -24.75 20.36
CA ASN A 205 -13.47 -25.08 21.57
C ASN A 205 -13.49 -26.59 21.76
N HIS A 206 -12.96 -27.07 22.88
CA HIS A 206 -12.69 -28.49 23.09
C HIS A 206 -12.71 -28.92 24.57
N GLY A 207 -12.94 -30.20 24.79
CA GLY A 207 -12.83 -30.86 26.10
C GLY A 207 -11.68 -31.86 26.12
N PRO A 208 -10.56 -31.58 26.79
CA PRO A 208 -9.43 -32.51 26.91
C PRO A 208 -9.88 -33.88 27.45
N LEU A 209 -9.35 -34.97 26.91
CA LEU A 209 -9.65 -36.31 27.44
C LEU A 209 -8.86 -36.55 28.73
N GLN A 210 -9.46 -37.26 29.67
CA GLN A 210 -8.79 -37.63 30.93
C GLN A 210 -7.65 -38.60 30.65
N ASN A 211 -6.51 -38.40 31.33
CA ASN A 211 -5.33 -39.27 31.27
C ASN A 211 -4.70 -39.41 29.87
N VAL A 212 -4.99 -38.50 28.94
CA VAL A 212 -4.42 -38.48 27.59
C VAL A 212 -3.73 -37.14 27.34
N VAL A 213 -2.50 -37.18 26.84
CA VAL A 213 -1.83 -35.99 26.31
C VAL A 213 -2.42 -35.70 24.93
N GLY A 214 -3.04 -34.54 24.80
CA GLY A 214 -3.63 -34.09 23.55
C GLY A 214 -2.90 -32.90 22.95
N ALA A 215 -3.32 -32.55 21.73
CA ALA A 215 -2.82 -31.38 21.03
C ALA A 215 -3.85 -30.87 20.03
N ILE A 216 -3.83 -29.57 19.80
CA ILE A 216 -4.51 -28.91 18.69
C ILE A 216 -3.42 -28.39 17.77
N SER A 217 -3.47 -28.79 16.51
CA SER A 217 -2.43 -28.50 15.53
C SER A 217 -3.03 -27.85 14.29
N LEU A 218 -2.40 -26.77 13.84
CA LEU A 218 -2.66 -26.15 12.56
C LEU A 218 -1.75 -26.78 11.52
N GLU A 219 -2.33 -27.37 10.48
CA GLU A 219 -1.61 -27.99 9.37
C GLU A 219 -1.68 -27.11 8.13
N LYS A 220 -0.54 -26.99 7.44
CA LYS A 220 -0.45 -26.47 6.08
C LYS A 220 0.01 -27.59 5.17
N ASN A 221 -0.83 -27.95 4.19
CA ASN A 221 -0.57 -29.02 3.23
C ASN A 221 -0.13 -30.34 3.90
N GLY A 222 -0.78 -30.68 5.03
CA GLY A 222 -0.49 -31.88 5.83
C GLY A 222 0.73 -31.77 6.76
N ALA A 223 1.50 -30.69 6.71
CA ALA A 223 2.59 -30.44 7.67
C ALA A 223 2.10 -29.54 8.82
N VAL A 224 2.37 -29.94 10.06
CA VAL A 224 2.05 -29.12 11.24
C VAL A 224 2.94 -27.88 11.27
N ILE A 225 2.32 -26.70 11.33
CA ILE A 225 3.02 -25.40 11.40
C ILE A 225 2.92 -24.75 12.77
N LEU A 226 1.88 -25.09 13.55
CA LEU A 226 1.69 -24.66 14.93
C LEU A 226 0.97 -25.77 15.70
N SER A 227 1.29 -25.91 16.99
CA SER A 227 0.57 -26.81 17.88
C SER A 227 0.48 -26.22 19.29
N ALA A 228 -0.62 -26.50 19.97
CA ALA A 228 -0.84 -26.23 21.38
C ALA A 228 -1.18 -27.54 22.09
N ALA A 229 -0.47 -27.82 23.19
CA ALA A 229 -0.76 -28.98 24.02
C ALA A 229 -2.10 -28.81 24.75
N THR A 230 -2.85 -29.90 24.88
CA THR A 230 -4.09 -29.96 25.64
C THR A 230 -3.98 -31.06 26.68
N GLY A 231 -4.50 -30.84 27.89
CA GLY A 231 -4.47 -31.86 28.93
C GLY A 231 -5.48 -31.62 30.04
N ALA A 232 -5.84 -32.69 30.73
CA ALA A 232 -6.65 -32.65 31.94
C ALA A 232 -5.78 -32.39 33.17
N VAL A 233 -6.27 -31.58 34.12
CA VAL A 233 -5.53 -31.21 35.33
C VAL A 233 -5.74 -32.29 36.40
N TYR A 234 -4.65 -32.73 37.04
CA TYR A 234 -4.75 -33.68 38.15
C TYR A 234 -5.31 -32.99 39.40
N SER A 235 -6.41 -33.52 39.95
CA SER A 235 -6.97 -33.07 41.22
C SER A 235 -6.50 -33.97 42.35
N GLY A 236 -5.59 -33.46 43.19
CA GLY A 236 -5.12 -34.18 44.38
C GLY A 236 -6.21 -34.42 45.43
N TYR A 237 -7.27 -33.60 45.43
CA TYR A 237 -8.41 -33.74 46.34
C TYR A 237 -9.35 -34.89 45.96
N HIS A 238 -9.55 -35.12 44.66
CA HIS A 238 -10.41 -36.19 44.14
C HIS A 238 -9.65 -37.44 43.67
N GLY A 239 -8.31 -37.40 43.68
CA GLY A 239 -7.45 -38.50 43.25
C GLY A 239 -7.60 -38.84 41.76
N ASN A 240 -8.07 -37.91 40.92
CA ASN A 240 -8.36 -38.14 39.51
C ASN A 240 -8.02 -36.92 38.64
N HIS A 241 -7.86 -37.14 37.32
CA HIS A 241 -7.73 -36.05 36.34
C HIS A 241 -9.11 -35.47 36.01
N LEU A 242 -9.25 -34.15 36.21
CA LEU A 242 -10.45 -33.41 35.84
C LEU A 242 -10.23 -32.69 34.50
N SER A 243 -11.18 -32.88 33.59
CA SER A 243 -11.22 -32.20 32.29
C SER A 243 -12.36 -31.19 32.28
N HIS A 244 -12.02 -29.91 32.05
CA HIS A 244 -13.01 -28.86 31.83
C HIS A 244 -13.02 -28.47 30.36
N GLN A 245 -14.22 -28.16 29.85
CA GLN A 245 -14.37 -27.52 28.55
C GLN A 245 -13.56 -26.22 28.50
N THR A 246 -12.82 -26.02 27.43
CA THR A 246 -11.91 -24.90 27.28
C THR A 246 -11.77 -24.49 25.82
N SER A 247 -10.97 -23.45 25.58
CA SER A 247 -10.66 -22.95 24.26
C SER A 247 -9.15 -22.85 24.09
N SER A 248 -8.65 -23.12 22.89
CA SER A 248 -7.23 -22.92 22.55
C SER A 248 -7.13 -22.14 21.26
N SER A 249 -6.22 -21.17 21.25
CA SER A 249 -5.99 -20.28 20.12
C SER A 249 -4.62 -20.54 19.50
N LEU A 250 -4.57 -20.61 18.17
CA LEU A 250 -3.34 -20.68 17.39
C LEU A 250 -3.31 -19.52 16.41
N THR A 251 -2.24 -18.73 16.42
CA THR A 251 -2.07 -17.61 15.50
C THR A 251 -0.68 -17.61 14.90
N CYS A 252 -0.59 -17.57 13.57
CA CYS A 252 0.67 -17.41 12.85
C CYS A 252 0.54 -16.50 11.64
N ILE A 253 1.69 -16.01 11.19
CA ILE A 253 1.89 -15.47 9.85
C ILE A 253 2.60 -16.55 9.03
N VAL A 254 2.06 -16.89 7.86
CA VAL A 254 2.62 -17.95 7.01
C VAL A 254 2.44 -17.64 5.53
N GLN A 255 3.46 -17.95 4.73
CA GLN A 255 3.35 -17.92 3.27
C GLN A 255 2.58 -19.14 2.79
N ILE A 256 1.55 -18.90 1.97
CA ILE A 256 0.71 -19.95 1.38
C ILE A 256 0.77 -19.85 -0.13
N LYS A 257 1.06 -20.97 -0.78
CA LYS A 257 1.03 -21.07 -2.24
C LYS A 257 -0.38 -21.36 -2.73
N LYS A 258 -0.62 -21.08 -4.00
CA LYS A 258 -1.88 -21.42 -4.65
C LYS A 258 -2.16 -22.91 -4.50
N ASP A 259 -3.39 -23.23 -4.13
CA ASP A 259 -3.94 -24.57 -3.91
C ASP A 259 -3.33 -25.33 -2.71
N GLU A 260 -2.51 -24.69 -1.87
CA GLU A 260 -2.15 -25.24 -0.56
C GLU A 260 -3.37 -25.21 0.39
N SER A 261 -3.53 -26.27 1.17
CA SER A 261 -4.65 -26.43 2.10
C SER A 261 -4.28 -26.11 3.55
N ILE A 262 -5.24 -25.57 4.30
CA ILE A 262 -5.16 -25.41 5.75
C ILE A 262 -6.13 -26.39 6.40
N ALA A 263 -5.69 -27.06 7.47
CA ALA A 263 -6.52 -27.95 8.27
C ALA A 263 -6.23 -27.78 9.77
N VAL A 264 -7.18 -28.15 10.62
CA VAL A 264 -7.01 -28.14 12.07
C VAL A 264 -7.21 -29.56 12.58
N VAL A 265 -6.19 -30.10 13.23
CA VAL A 265 -6.16 -31.45 13.80
C VAL A 265 -6.24 -31.37 15.32
N CYS A 266 -7.12 -32.17 15.91
CA CYS A 266 -7.37 -32.27 17.34
C CYS A 266 -7.14 -33.72 17.79
N THR A 267 -6.16 -33.94 18.66
CA THR A 267 -5.83 -35.24 19.25
C THR A 267 -5.95 -35.19 20.77
N GLY A 268 -6.36 -36.28 21.43
CA GLY A 268 -6.46 -36.34 22.90
C GLY A 268 -7.46 -35.35 23.52
N THR A 269 -8.42 -34.88 22.72
CA THR A 269 -9.48 -33.96 23.12
C THR A 269 -10.77 -34.31 22.37
N SER A 270 -11.90 -33.67 22.72
CA SER A 270 -13.22 -33.94 22.17
C SER A 270 -14.01 -32.66 21.83
N ALA A 271 -14.93 -32.76 20.87
CA ALA A 271 -15.81 -31.66 20.48
C ALA A 271 -16.80 -31.29 21.60
N ILE A 272 -17.15 -30.01 21.70
CA ILE A 272 -18.20 -29.52 22.60
C ILE A 272 -19.48 -29.29 21.80
N ALA A 273 -20.59 -29.88 22.22
CA ALA A 273 -21.85 -29.90 21.47
C ALA A 273 -22.49 -28.51 21.24
N ASN A 274 -22.20 -27.52 22.09
CA ASN A 274 -22.88 -26.22 22.09
C ASN A 274 -21.99 -25.04 21.66
N THR A 275 -20.76 -25.29 21.20
CA THR A 275 -19.81 -24.21 20.90
C THR A 275 -19.02 -24.50 19.63
N ALA A 276 -19.18 -23.65 18.62
CA ALA A 276 -18.41 -23.74 17.38
C ALA A 276 -16.96 -23.27 17.57
N SER A 277 -16.05 -23.81 16.77
CA SER A 277 -14.67 -23.34 16.59
C SER A 277 -14.58 -22.48 15.33
N TYR A 278 -13.58 -21.60 15.27
CA TYR A 278 -13.47 -20.59 14.22
C TYR A 278 -12.07 -20.58 13.61
N LEU A 279 -12.00 -20.32 12.31
CA LEU A 279 -10.76 -20.01 11.59
C LEU A 279 -10.96 -18.71 10.83
N THR A 280 -10.03 -17.78 11.04
CA THR A 280 -9.95 -16.52 10.31
C THR A 280 -8.65 -16.48 9.54
N ALA A 281 -8.70 -16.16 8.25
CA ALA A 281 -7.53 -15.94 7.42
C ALA A 281 -7.60 -14.58 6.72
N VAL A 282 -6.51 -13.82 6.78
CA VAL A 282 -6.41 -12.48 6.17
C VAL A 282 -5.14 -12.40 5.33
N GLY A 283 -5.31 -12.17 4.02
CA GLY A 283 -4.23 -11.89 3.09
C GLY A 283 -3.63 -10.51 3.36
N MET A 284 -2.33 -10.48 3.64
CA MET A 284 -1.59 -9.25 3.93
C MET A 284 -0.92 -8.65 2.70
N GLY A 285 -0.79 -9.44 1.64
CA GLY A 285 -0.14 -9.08 0.39
C GLY A 285 0.46 -10.33 -0.29
N ASN A 286 0.88 -10.17 -1.53
CA ASN A 286 1.58 -11.20 -2.30
C ASN A 286 3.09 -11.02 -2.23
#